data_AF-A0A2N1SIH0-F1
#
_entry.id   AF-A0A2N1SIH0-F1
#
_cell.length_a   1.000
_cell.length_b   1.000
_cell.length_c   1.000
_cell.angle_alpha   90.00
_cell.angle_beta   90.00
_cell.angle_gamma   90.00
#
_symmetry.space_group_name_H-M   'P 1'
#
loop_
_entity.id
_entity.type
_entity.pdbx_description
1 polymer ?
#
loop_
_entity_poly.entity_id
_entity_poly.type
_entity_poly.pdbx_seq_one_letter_code
_entity_poly.pdbx_strand_id
1 'polypeptide(L)'
;MTRTDRIRVIEKTSSTGWARLLLSCRHRRTGVSFDSPRLRSCRRFYSILLGLSRGIGISDGNGGNVKEYGFRIGDVRYDGGRPLIIAEIGTGHGGDEDKAAELIDAAIGAGAVSVKFQHVYADEIIHPATGYVPLPGGPVALYDRFRALETGPKFMSRLKERVESLGAVFLCTPFGPKSARELRDMGVGVMKIASPELNYAQLLDELATYGLPTILSSGVSKLADIEGAIERLSGSPLALLHCVTAYPAPEEDYNLRVLGALSTLFGVPVGVSDHSLDPVLVPALAVASGACIVEKHFCLSRDDLGLDDPIALPPGDFRRMVDAIGRISAIAAGPGGSEAAISELAAEFGVERVEATLGNGRKRLAPSERANYSRTNRSIHASRPIAMGATLGYDNLAVLRTEKVLRPGLDPRYLPLAIGRAAARDVPDGEGLEWADLGDRVPDSGR
;
A
#
# COMPACT_ATOMS: atom_id res chain seq x y z
N MET A 1 -12.36 31.87 -57.01
CA MET A 1 -13.25 30.72 -56.71
C MET A 1 -12.91 30.26 -55.29
N THR A 2 -13.62 30.78 -54.27
CA THR A 2 -14.76 30.12 -53.57
C THR A 2 -14.32 28.85 -52.82
N ARG A 3 -14.60 28.58 -51.54
CA ARG A 3 -15.71 28.96 -50.66
C ARG A 3 -15.30 28.58 -49.22
N THR A 4 -15.73 29.38 -48.25
CA THR A 4 -15.84 29.12 -46.80
C THR A 4 -16.58 27.81 -46.47
N ASP A 5 -16.20 27.11 -45.39
CA ASP A 5 -17.08 26.90 -44.22
C ASP A 5 -16.45 26.11 -43.03
N ARG A 6 -16.58 26.72 -41.85
CA ARG A 6 -17.00 26.20 -40.53
C ARG A 6 -16.32 24.96 -39.90
N ILE A 7 -15.62 25.22 -38.78
CA ILE A 7 -15.77 24.39 -37.58
C ILE A 7 -16.39 25.28 -36.50
N ARG A 8 -17.61 24.91 -36.07
CA ARG A 8 -18.34 25.55 -34.97
C ARG A 8 -17.67 25.22 -33.64
N VAL A 9 -17.28 26.26 -32.91
CA VAL A 9 -17.03 26.19 -31.48
C VAL A 9 -18.39 26.17 -30.78
N ILE A 10 -18.68 25.11 -30.03
CA ILE A 10 -19.70 25.15 -28.97
C ILE A 10 -18.94 25.40 -27.67
N GLU A 11 -18.93 26.66 -27.25
CA GLU A 11 -18.65 27.01 -25.86
C GLU A 11 -19.79 26.45 -24.99
N LYS A 12 -19.45 25.53 -24.10
CA LYS A 12 -20.15 25.38 -22.82
C LYS A 12 -19.14 25.58 -21.71
N THR A 13 -19.27 26.73 -21.08
CA THR A 13 -18.66 27.15 -19.84
C THR A 13 -18.74 26.07 -18.76
N SER A 14 -17.59 25.68 -18.20
CA SER A 14 -17.50 25.27 -16.80
C SER A 14 -16.36 26.03 -16.14
N SER A 15 -16.71 26.70 -15.06
CA SER A 15 -15.91 27.66 -14.31
C SER A 15 -14.90 26.95 -13.42
N THR A 16 -13.67 26.76 -13.87
CA THR A 16 -12.50 26.66 -12.99
C THR A 16 -11.28 27.32 -13.65
N GLY A 17 -10.74 28.34 -12.99
CA GLY A 17 -9.71 29.25 -13.49
C GLY A 17 -8.29 28.68 -13.59
N TRP A 18 -8.11 27.48 -14.16
CA TRP A 18 -6.79 26.87 -14.36
C TRP A 18 -6.31 26.83 -15.83
N ALA A 19 -7.20 27.05 -16.80
CA ALA A 19 -6.85 26.93 -18.22
C ALA A 19 -6.21 28.18 -18.87
N ARG A 20 -6.12 29.33 -18.18
CA ARG A 20 -5.60 30.58 -18.78
C ARG A 20 -4.09 30.80 -18.67
N LEU A 21 -3.35 29.97 -17.92
CA LEU A 21 -1.91 30.18 -17.73
C LEU A 21 -1.00 29.49 -18.76
N LEU A 22 -1.54 28.64 -19.64
CA LEU A 22 -0.74 27.82 -20.58
C LEU A 22 -0.56 28.44 -21.98
N LEU A 23 -1.17 29.59 -22.27
CA LEU A 23 -1.11 30.22 -23.61
C LEU A 23 -0.24 31.49 -23.69
N SER A 24 0.47 31.88 -22.63
CA SER A 24 1.32 33.09 -22.63
C SER A 24 2.83 32.82 -22.56
N CYS A 25 3.28 31.57 -22.38
CA CYS A 25 4.71 31.27 -22.21
C CYS A 25 5.31 30.55 -23.44
N ARG A 26 5.21 31.18 -24.60
CA ARG A 26 6.19 31.00 -25.68
C ARG A 26 6.71 32.37 -26.06
N HIS A 27 8.03 32.53 -25.94
CA HIS A 27 8.84 33.74 -26.16
C HIS A 27 8.92 34.75 -25.00
N ARG A 28 9.92 34.53 -24.12
CA ARG A 28 11.02 35.49 -23.89
C ARG A 28 12.08 34.88 -22.95
N ARG A 29 13.33 34.89 -23.40
CA ARG A 29 14.53 34.73 -22.55
C ARG A 29 14.70 36.01 -21.75
N THR A 30 14.39 36.03 -20.45
CA THR A 30 14.93 36.99 -19.48
C THR A 30 14.72 36.44 -18.08
N GLY A 31 15.76 36.53 -17.24
CA GLY A 31 15.79 35.99 -15.88
C GLY A 31 14.71 36.57 -14.97
N VAL A 32 14.10 35.68 -14.19
CA VAL A 32 13.22 36.03 -13.06
C VAL A 32 13.76 35.28 -11.84
N SER A 33 14.03 36.02 -10.77
CA SER A 33 14.43 35.47 -9.47
C SER A 33 13.21 34.82 -8.80
N PHE A 34 13.39 33.59 -8.29
CA PHE A 34 12.31 32.78 -7.72
C PHE A 34 12.40 32.75 -6.20
N ASP A 35 11.63 33.61 -5.52
CA ASP A 35 11.47 33.52 -4.07
C ASP A 35 9.99 33.69 -3.68
N SER A 36 9.23 32.59 -3.73
CA SER A 36 8.01 32.45 -2.93
C SER A 36 7.63 30.97 -2.68
N PRO A 37 7.06 30.62 -1.51
CA PRO A 37 6.73 29.23 -1.15
C PRO A 37 5.69 28.58 -2.06
N ARG A 38 4.80 29.35 -2.69
CA ARG A 38 3.72 28.85 -3.55
C ARG A 38 4.20 28.33 -4.93
N LEU A 39 5.42 28.68 -5.36
CA LEU A 39 5.96 28.27 -6.66
C LEU A 39 6.89 27.05 -6.61
N ARG A 40 7.21 26.51 -5.42
CA ARG A 40 8.00 25.27 -5.29
C ARG A 40 7.23 24.05 -5.82
N SER A 41 5.89 24.05 -5.70
CA SER A 41 5.02 23.02 -6.29
C SER A 41 4.98 23.09 -7.82
N CYS A 42 4.97 24.29 -8.42
CA CYS A 42 5.06 24.46 -9.88
C CYS A 42 6.42 24.05 -10.46
N ARG A 43 7.53 24.29 -9.76
CA ARG A 43 8.87 23.81 -10.20
C ARG A 43 8.93 22.28 -10.29
N ARG A 44 8.20 21.57 -9.43
CA ARG A 44 8.15 20.10 -9.38
C ARG A 44 7.27 19.52 -10.50
N PHE A 45 6.14 20.16 -10.79
CA PHE A 45 5.36 19.86 -12.01
C PHE A 45 6.16 20.12 -13.28
N TYR A 46 6.97 21.19 -13.31
CA TYR A 46 7.86 21.53 -14.42
C TYR A 46 9.05 20.56 -14.53
N SER A 47 9.59 20.01 -13.44
CA SER A 47 10.61 18.96 -13.49
C SER A 47 10.06 17.59 -13.87
N ILE A 48 8.80 17.29 -13.57
CA ILE A 48 8.09 16.12 -14.10
C ILE A 48 7.89 16.30 -15.62
N LEU A 49 7.46 17.49 -16.07
CA LEU A 49 7.35 17.84 -17.50
C LEU A 49 8.71 17.93 -18.25
N LEU A 50 9.79 18.34 -17.58
CA LEU A 50 11.14 18.37 -18.16
C LEU A 50 11.86 17.02 -18.10
N GLY A 51 11.55 16.18 -17.11
CA GLY A 51 11.95 14.77 -17.09
C GLY A 51 11.26 13.98 -18.20
N LEU A 52 10.02 14.36 -18.52
CA LEU A 52 9.31 13.93 -19.72
C LEU A 52 10.01 14.44 -21.01
N SER A 53 10.55 15.67 -21.06
CA SER A 53 11.24 16.14 -22.28
C SER A 53 12.68 15.64 -22.46
N ARG A 54 13.29 14.99 -21.47
CA ARG A 54 14.58 14.26 -21.63
C ARG A 54 14.42 12.75 -21.84
N GLY A 55 13.18 12.24 -21.92
CA GLY A 55 12.90 10.83 -22.14
C GLY A 55 11.76 10.54 -23.14
N ILE A 56 11.08 11.55 -23.68
CA ILE A 56 10.10 11.36 -24.75
C ILE A 56 10.83 11.53 -26.09
N GLY A 57 11.35 10.42 -26.60
CA GLY A 57 11.24 10.18 -28.03
C GLY A 57 9.77 10.00 -28.32
N ILE A 58 9.14 10.98 -29.01
CA ILE A 58 7.87 10.73 -29.67
C ILE A 58 8.22 9.74 -30.79
N SER A 59 8.01 8.44 -30.55
CA SER A 59 8.09 7.45 -31.62
C SER A 59 6.79 7.54 -32.42
N ASP A 60 6.95 7.80 -33.70
CA ASP A 60 5.90 7.74 -34.69
C ASP A 60 5.14 6.40 -34.61
N GLY A 61 3.82 6.46 -34.49
CA GLY A 61 2.88 5.57 -35.20
C GLY A 61 3.10 4.06 -35.18
N ASN A 62 3.65 3.45 -34.13
CA ASN A 62 3.63 2.00 -33.93
C ASN A 62 3.66 1.68 -32.42
N GLY A 63 2.83 0.72 -31.97
CA GLY A 63 2.54 0.40 -30.56
C GLY A 63 3.76 0.44 -29.62
N GLY A 64 3.95 1.57 -28.95
CA GLY A 64 5.14 1.86 -28.15
C GLY A 64 5.18 1.03 -26.87
N ASN A 65 6.26 0.25 -26.72
CA ASN A 65 6.60 -0.53 -25.52
C ASN A 65 6.31 0.26 -24.23
N VAL A 66 5.43 -0.30 -23.40
CA VAL A 66 5.30 0.10 -22.00
C VAL A 66 6.69 -0.04 -21.36
N LYS A 67 7.17 1.00 -20.67
CA LYS A 67 8.38 0.85 -19.85
C LYS A 67 8.12 -0.27 -18.85
N GLU A 68 8.82 -1.40 -18.99
CA GLU A 68 8.76 -2.47 -18.01
C GLU A 68 9.56 -2.07 -16.76
N TYR A 69 8.82 -1.60 -15.75
CA TYR A 69 9.36 -1.36 -14.43
C TYR A 69 9.57 -2.70 -13.73
N GLY A 70 10.81 -2.94 -13.27
CA GLY A 70 11.13 -4.09 -12.44
C GLY A 70 11.56 -3.65 -11.05
N PHE A 71 11.22 -4.43 -10.04
CA PHE A 71 11.63 -4.21 -8.66
C PHE A 71 12.92 -4.99 -8.37
N ARG A 72 13.85 -4.42 -7.58
CA ARG A 72 15.11 -5.07 -7.25
C ARG A 72 15.26 -5.28 -5.75
N ILE A 73 15.69 -6.47 -5.38
CA ILE A 73 16.11 -6.82 -4.02
C ILE A 73 17.49 -7.46 -4.14
N GLY A 74 18.51 -6.80 -3.61
CA GLY A 74 19.91 -7.14 -3.90
C GLY A 74 20.17 -7.13 -5.42
N ASP A 75 20.75 -8.22 -5.92
CA ASP A 75 21.09 -8.39 -7.35
C ASP A 75 19.93 -8.94 -8.20
N VAL A 76 18.82 -9.35 -7.57
CA VAL A 76 17.70 -9.97 -8.28
C VAL A 76 16.70 -8.90 -8.71
N ARG A 77 16.38 -8.90 -10.02
CA ARG A 77 15.29 -8.11 -10.60
C ARG A 77 14.04 -8.99 -10.76
N TYR A 78 12.91 -8.45 -10.34
CA TYR A 78 11.58 -9.02 -10.50
C TYR A 78 10.77 -8.14 -11.47
N ASP A 79 10.13 -8.75 -12.44
CA ASP A 79 9.31 -8.12 -13.48
C ASP A 79 8.17 -9.07 -13.90
N GLY A 80 7.41 -8.72 -14.94
CA GLY A 80 6.29 -9.56 -15.40
C GLY A 80 6.70 -10.94 -15.93
N GLY A 81 7.95 -11.13 -16.34
CA GLY A 81 8.47 -12.43 -16.77
C GLY A 81 8.98 -13.29 -15.61
N ARG A 82 9.40 -12.64 -14.51
CA ARG A 82 9.84 -13.29 -13.28
C ARG A 82 9.29 -12.55 -12.05
N PRO A 83 8.00 -12.73 -11.71
CA PRO A 83 7.40 -12.03 -10.60
C PRO A 83 7.95 -12.52 -9.24
N LEU A 84 8.03 -11.61 -8.27
CA LEU A 84 8.28 -11.94 -6.87
C LEU A 84 7.00 -12.52 -6.27
N ILE A 85 7.01 -13.81 -5.90
CA ILE A 85 5.86 -14.46 -5.25
C ILE A 85 6.13 -14.54 -3.75
N ILE A 86 5.31 -13.84 -2.97
CA ILE A 86 5.43 -13.67 -1.52
C ILE A 86 4.37 -14.53 -0.84
N ALA A 87 4.81 -15.49 -0.02
CA ALA A 87 3.96 -16.18 0.95
C ALA A 87 3.84 -15.32 2.21
N GLU A 88 2.67 -14.73 2.44
CA GLU A 88 2.38 -13.95 3.64
C GLU A 88 1.93 -14.89 4.77
N ILE A 89 2.84 -15.20 5.70
CA ILE A 89 2.51 -15.93 6.94
C ILE A 89 1.87 -14.97 7.95
N GLY A 90 2.24 -13.67 7.89
CA GLY A 90 1.76 -12.68 8.84
C GLY A 90 2.14 -13.06 10.27
N THR A 91 1.14 -13.33 11.10
CA THR A 91 1.30 -13.82 12.48
C THR A 91 0.81 -15.26 12.69
N GLY A 92 0.63 -16.05 11.61
CA GLY A 92 0.10 -17.42 11.66
C GLY A 92 0.92 -18.40 12.49
N HIS A 93 2.18 -18.05 12.78
CA HIS A 93 3.06 -18.78 13.70
C HIS A 93 2.61 -18.70 15.17
N GLY A 94 1.82 -17.70 15.57
CA GLY A 94 1.29 -17.59 16.93
C GLY A 94 2.34 -17.50 18.05
N GLY A 95 3.56 -17.09 17.71
CA GLY A 95 4.72 -17.06 18.63
C GLY A 95 5.47 -18.39 18.78
N ASP A 96 5.10 -19.42 18.04
CA ASP A 96 5.74 -20.73 18.05
C ASP A 96 6.82 -20.83 16.96
N GLU A 97 8.07 -21.11 17.35
CA GLU A 97 9.21 -21.22 16.42
C GLU A 97 9.14 -22.49 15.56
N ASP A 98 8.62 -23.60 16.10
CA ASP A 98 8.50 -24.87 15.36
C ASP A 98 7.39 -24.74 14.31
N LYS A 99 6.24 -24.14 14.69
CA LYS A 99 5.18 -23.82 13.72
C LYS A 99 5.69 -22.85 12.64
N ALA A 100 6.44 -21.83 13.02
CA ALA A 100 7.03 -20.90 12.04
C ALA A 100 7.97 -21.61 11.08
N ALA A 101 8.79 -22.54 11.57
CA ALA A 101 9.68 -23.36 10.76
C ALA A 101 8.91 -24.23 9.75
N GLU A 102 7.82 -24.88 10.19
CA GLU A 102 6.96 -25.68 9.32
C GLU A 102 6.28 -24.83 8.23
N LEU A 103 5.77 -23.65 8.59
CA LEU A 103 5.18 -22.71 7.63
C LEU A 103 6.20 -22.24 6.58
N ILE A 104 7.44 -21.94 7.00
CA ILE A 104 8.53 -21.53 6.10
C ILE A 104 8.85 -22.66 5.11
N ASP A 105 9.04 -23.87 5.61
CA ASP A 105 9.39 -25.03 4.78
C ASP A 105 8.28 -25.36 3.79
N ALA A 106 7.02 -25.31 4.24
CA ALA A 106 5.86 -25.56 3.41
C ALA A 106 5.69 -24.47 2.33
N ALA A 107 5.90 -23.20 2.66
CA ALA A 107 5.81 -22.10 1.69
C ALA A 107 6.87 -22.20 0.59
N ILE A 108 8.13 -22.44 0.98
CA ILE A 108 9.25 -22.61 0.03
C ILE A 108 9.06 -23.90 -0.77
N GLY A 109 8.62 -24.98 -0.12
CA GLY A 109 8.24 -26.25 -0.76
C GLY A 109 7.06 -26.12 -1.73
N ALA A 110 6.19 -25.13 -1.54
CA ALA A 110 5.12 -24.75 -2.47
C ALA A 110 5.58 -23.79 -3.58
N GLY A 111 6.85 -23.36 -3.58
CA GLY A 111 7.46 -22.57 -4.64
C GLY A 111 7.50 -21.07 -4.37
N ALA A 112 7.21 -20.63 -3.15
CA ALA A 112 7.47 -19.26 -2.75
C ALA A 112 8.97 -18.96 -2.83
N VAL A 113 9.34 -17.85 -3.46
CA VAL A 113 10.72 -17.34 -3.48
C VAL A 113 10.98 -16.36 -2.33
N SER A 114 9.96 -16.16 -1.50
CA SER A 114 9.89 -15.10 -0.52
C SER A 114 8.86 -15.45 0.54
N VAL A 115 9.19 -15.19 1.79
CA VAL A 115 8.32 -15.44 2.95
C VAL A 115 8.21 -14.15 3.76
N LYS A 116 6.98 -13.78 4.14
CA LYS A 116 6.69 -12.53 4.81
C LYS A 116 6.02 -12.74 6.17
N PHE A 117 6.45 -11.94 7.14
CA PHE A 117 5.92 -11.90 8.50
C PHE A 117 5.45 -10.49 8.89
N GLN A 118 4.84 -10.39 10.06
CA GLN A 118 4.41 -9.13 10.65
C GLN A 118 5.10 -8.92 12.01
N HIS A 119 5.85 -7.84 12.16
CA HIS A 119 6.51 -7.48 13.43
C HIS A 119 5.62 -6.54 14.23
N VAL A 120 4.74 -7.16 15.00
CA VAL A 120 3.61 -6.50 15.66
C VAL A 120 4.00 -5.96 17.03
N TYR A 121 3.60 -4.72 17.31
CA TYR A 121 3.43 -4.15 18.64
C TYR A 121 2.04 -3.54 18.71
N ALA A 122 1.21 -3.95 19.68
CA ALA A 122 -0.18 -3.49 19.77
C ALA A 122 -0.26 -1.96 19.92
N ASP A 123 0.64 -1.38 20.72
CA ASP A 123 0.76 0.07 20.95
C ASP A 123 1.11 0.85 19.68
N GLU A 124 1.71 0.19 18.69
CA GLU A 124 1.98 0.81 17.40
C GLU A 124 0.79 0.71 16.46
N ILE A 125 -0.29 -0.04 16.76
CA ILE A 125 -1.39 -0.30 15.84
C ILE A 125 -2.68 0.34 16.33
N ILE A 126 -3.11 0.07 17.56
CA ILE A 126 -4.43 0.44 18.07
C ILE A 126 -4.40 0.85 19.53
N HIS A 127 -5.46 1.53 19.97
CA HIS A 127 -5.65 1.92 21.36
C HIS A 127 -6.24 0.76 22.18
N PRO A 128 -5.94 0.62 23.49
CA PRO A 128 -6.60 -0.36 24.35
C PRO A 128 -8.13 -0.25 24.36
N ALA A 129 -8.65 0.97 24.21
CA ALA A 129 -10.10 1.25 24.14
C ALA A 129 -10.75 0.95 22.77
N THR A 130 -10.01 0.42 21.78
CA THR A 130 -10.53 0.14 20.43
C THR A 130 -11.75 -0.76 20.45
N GLY A 131 -11.85 -1.70 21.40
CA GLY A 131 -13.01 -2.57 21.57
C GLY A 131 -12.69 -4.05 21.38
N TYR A 132 -13.70 -4.84 21.01
CA TYR A 132 -13.66 -6.30 21.11
C TYR A 132 -13.84 -7.01 19.75
N VAL A 133 -13.36 -8.25 19.67
CA VAL A 133 -13.65 -9.20 18.60
C VAL A 133 -14.46 -10.38 19.13
N PRO A 134 -15.49 -10.84 18.42
CA PRO A 134 -16.24 -12.03 18.80
C PRO A 134 -15.39 -13.28 18.55
N LEU A 135 -15.29 -14.15 19.55
CA LEU A 135 -14.68 -15.47 19.42
C LEU A 135 -15.62 -16.52 20.04
N PRO A 136 -15.51 -17.81 19.67
CA PRO A 136 -16.35 -18.87 20.23
C PRO A 136 -16.32 -18.95 21.78
N GLY A 137 -15.18 -18.57 22.40
CA GLY A 137 -15.00 -18.51 23.86
C GLY A 137 -15.47 -17.21 24.52
N GLY A 138 -16.10 -16.30 23.78
CA GLY A 138 -16.51 -14.98 24.25
C GLY A 138 -15.72 -13.83 23.59
N PRO A 139 -16.22 -12.58 23.69
CA PRO A 139 -15.55 -11.44 23.12
C PRO A 139 -14.22 -11.15 23.83
N VAL A 140 -13.15 -10.95 23.06
CA VAL A 140 -11.82 -10.59 23.58
C VAL A 140 -11.45 -9.20 23.08
N ALA A 141 -10.76 -8.40 23.89
CA ALA A 141 -10.30 -7.09 23.47
C ALA A 141 -9.33 -7.23 22.28
N LEU A 142 -9.53 -6.44 21.22
CA LEU A 142 -8.69 -6.51 20.03
C LEU A 142 -7.23 -6.15 20.35
N TYR A 143 -7.02 -5.22 21.28
CA TYR A 143 -5.70 -4.85 21.77
C TYR A 143 -4.97 -6.07 22.35
N ASP A 144 -5.62 -6.84 23.22
CA ASP A 144 -5.03 -8.04 23.82
C ASP A 144 -4.69 -9.11 22.78
N ARG A 145 -5.47 -9.21 21.70
CA ARG A 145 -5.16 -10.11 20.58
C ARG A 145 -3.85 -9.71 19.88
N PHE A 146 -3.62 -8.43 19.62
CA PHE A 146 -2.33 -7.98 19.07
C PHE A 146 -1.18 -8.13 20.08
N ARG A 147 -1.42 -7.84 21.36
CA ARG A 147 -0.42 -8.03 22.43
C ARG A 147 0.05 -9.48 22.53
N ALA A 148 -0.87 -10.44 22.38
CA ALA A 148 -0.54 -11.86 22.40
C ALA A 148 0.30 -12.33 21.20
N LEU A 149 0.36 -11.55 20.12
CA LEU A 149 1.13 -11.87 18.91
C LEU A 149 2.54 -11.22 18.91
N GLU A 150 2.87 -10.43 19.94
CA GLU A 150 4.20 -9.82 20.06
C GLU A 150 5.26 -10.87 20.40
N THR A 151 6.30 -10.98 19.56
CA THR A 151 7.38 -11.98 19.72
C THR A 151 8.76 -11.36 19.96
N GLY A 152 8.95 -10.11 19.54
CA GLY A 152 10.21 -9.38 19.72
C GLY A 152 11.29 -9.70 18.68
N PRO A 153 12.39 -8.92 18.69
CA PRO A 153 13.38 -8.92 17.61
C PRO A 153 14.19 -10.22 17.49
N LYS A 154 14.43 -10.93 18.61
CA LYS A 154 15.18 -12.19 18.61
C LYS A 154 14.45 -13.30 17.85
N PHE A 155 13.14 -13.42 18.08
CA PHE A 155 12.30 -14.38 17.38
C PHE A 155 12.31 -14.10 15.87
N MET A 156 12.09 -12.84 15.49
CA MET A 156 12.10 -12.44 14.08
C MET A 156 13.47 -12.64 13.40
N SER A 157 14.57 -12.46 14.15
CA SER A 157 15.93 -12.71 13.64
C SER A 157 16.14 -14.20 13.30
N ARG A 158 15.62 -15.13 14.12
CA ARG A 158 15.67 -16.57 13.83
C ARG A 158 14.87 -16.94 12.59
N LEU A 159 13.70 -16.32 12.40
CA LEU A 159 12.89 -16.54 11.19
C LEU A 159 13.61 -16.01 9.94
N LYS A 160 14.24 -14.84 10.03
CA LYS A 160 15.07 -14.29 8.97
C LYS A 160 16.21 -15.24 8.60
N GLU A 161 16.98 -15.69 9.58
CA GLU A 161 18.09 -16.64 9.38
C GLU A 161 17.58 -17.92 8.69
N ARG A 162 16.44 -18.48 9.12
CA ARG A 162 15.87 -19.68 8.51
C ARG A 162 15.48 -19.44 7.05
N VAL A 163 14.70 -18.40 6.76
CA VAL A 163 14.24 -18.09 5.40
C VAL A 163 15.43 -17.86 4.46
N GLU A 164 16.43 -17.10 4.90
CA GLU A 164 17.61 -16.81 4.09
C GLU A 164 18.52 -18.03 3.92
N SER A 165 18.61 -18.93 4.91
CA SER A 165 19.37 -20.19 4.79
C SER A 165 18.80 -21.13 3.71
N LEU A 166 17.51 -20.98 3.40
CA LEU A 166 16.82 -21.71 2.33
C LEU A 166 16.85 -20.96 0.99
N GLY A 167 17.57 -19.83 0.91
CA GLY A 167 17.73 -19.04 -0.32
C GLY A 167 16.51 -18.21 -0.71
N ALA A 168 15.54 -18.05 0.18
CA ALA A 168 14.35 -17.21 -0.04
C ALA A 168 14.54 -15.80 0.54
N VAL A 169 13.75 -14.85 0.04
CA VAL A 169 13.75 -13.47 0.55
C VAL A 169 12.91 -13.38 1.82
N PHE A 170 13.50 -12.92 2.91
CA PHE A 170 12.75 -12.55 4.11
C PHE A 170 12.16 -11.15 3.96
N LEU A 171 10.85 -11.03 4.15
CA LEU A 171 10.17 -9.75 4.32
C LEU A 171 9.50 -9.67 5.69
N CYS A 172 9.39 -8.45 6.18
CA CYS A 172 8.59 -8.19 7.36
C CYS A 172 7.90 -6.83 7.25
N THR A 173 6.67 -6.78 7.78
CA THR A 173 5.89 -5.54 7.89
C THR A 173 6.05 -4.95 9.29
N PRO A 174 6.67 -3.76 9.45
CA PRO A 174 6.55 -2.98 10.67
C PRO A 174 5.21 -2.22 10.69
N PHE A 175 4.75 -1.91 11.89
CA PHE A 175 3.53 -1.11 12.10
C PHE A 175 3.80 0.25 12.75
N GLY A 176 5.04 0.53 13.13
CA GLY A 176 5.44 1.84 13.62
C GLY A 176 6.95 2.02 13.72
N PRO A 177 7.42 3.18 14.21
CA PRO A 177 8.84 3.51 14.24
C PRO A 177 9.69 2.52 15.05
N LYS A 178 9.16 1.92 16.12
CA LYS A 178 9.89 0.93 16.93
C LYS A 178 10.10 -0.35 16.13
N SER A 179 9.03 -0.96 15.62
CA SER A 179 9.15 -2.18 14.79
C SER A 179 10.02 -1.93 13.56
N ALA A 180 9.94 -0.75 12.93
CA ALA A 180 10.78 -0.38 11.81
C ALA A 180 12.28 -0.33 12.17
N ARG A 181 12.64 0.29 13.31
CA ARG A 181 14.04 0.34 13.76
C ARG A 181 14.60 -1.05 14.07
N GLU A 182 13.81 -1.88 14.74
CA GLU A 182 14.24 -3.24 15.08
C GLU A 182 14.47 -4.09 13.82
N LEU A 183 13.63 -3.95 12.78
CA LEU A 183 13.85 -4.60 11.49
C LEU A 183 15.08 -4.06 10.76
N ARG A 184 15.34 -2.75 10.79
CA ARG A 184 16.57 -2.16 10.26
C ARG A 184 17.80 -2.73 10.97
N ASP A 185 17.79 -2.76 12.30
CA ASP A 185 18.92 -3.21 13.12
C ASP A 185 19.20 -4.71 12.93
N MET A 186 18.17 -5.49 12.60
CA MET A 186 18.27 -6.90 12.17
C MET A 186 18.89 -7.07 10.76
N GLY A 187 19.01 -5.99 9.99
CA GLY A 187 19.59 -6.02 8.64
C GLY A 187 18.68 -6.64 7.60
N VAL A 188 17.37 -6.33 7.63
CA VAL A 188 16.46 -6.76 6.55
C VAL A 188 16.82 -6.11 5.21
N GLY A 189 16.74 -6.86 4.11
CA GLY A 189 17.07 -6.37 2.77
C GLY A 189 15.94 -5.59 2.07
N VAL A 190 14.71 -5.69 2.57
CA VAL A 190 13.51 -5.08 2.01
C VAL A 190 12.45 -4.94 3.11
N MET A 191 11.65 -3.88 3.07
CA MET A 191 10.52 -3.68 3.98
C MET A 191 9.19 -3.69 3.23
N LYS A 192 8.14 -4.19 3.89
CA LYS A 192 6.77 -4.13 3.41
C LYS A 192 5.96 -3.17 4.27
N ILE A 193 5.16 -2.28 3.68
CA ILE A 193 4.17 -1.47 4.39
C ILE A 193 2.77 -1.98 4.06
N ALA A 194 1.97 -2.21 5.10
CA ALA A 194 0.58 -2.61 4.95
C ALA A 194 -0.30 -1.44 4.53
N SER A 195 -1.41 -1.74 3.84
CA SER A 195 -2.37 -0.74 3.34
C SER A 195 -2.83 0.26 4.41
N PRO A 196 -3.14 -0.14 5.66
CA PRO A 196 -3.60 0.80 6.68
C PRO A 196 -2.55 1.81 7.14
N GLU A 197 -1.26 1.46 6.99
CA GLU A 197 -0.11 2.31 7.34
C GLU A 197 0.30 3.26 6.21
N LEU A 198 -0.34 3.19 5.04
CA LEU A 198 0.03 4.03 3.89
C LEU A 198 -0.06 5.54 4.18
N ASN A 199 -0.94 5.96 5.10
CA ASN A 199 -1.03 7.36 5.53
C ASN A 199 -0.21 7.68 6.80
N TYR A 200 0.62 6.75 7.29
CA TYR A 200 1.37 6.93 8.53
C TYR A 200 2.69 7.67 8.32
N ALA A 201 2.62 9.01 8.24
CA ALA A 201 3.77 9.87 7.98
C ALA A 201 5.00 9.56 8.84
N GLN A 202 4.85 9.35 10.16
CA GLN A 202 5.99 9.08 11.04
C GLN A 202 6.72 7.77 10.68
N LEU A 203 5.98 6.72 10.32
CA LEU A 203 6.60 5.46 9.88
C LEU A 203 7.27 5.63 8.50
N LEU A 204 6.60 6.28 7.55
CA LEU A 204 7.16 6.48 6.22
C LEU A 204 8.42 7.36 6.23
N ASP A 205 8.43 8.41 7.06
CA ASP A 205 9.58 9.29 7.22
C ASP A 205 10.76 8.56 7.88
N GLU A 206 10.49 7.68 8.86
CA GLU A 206 11.51 6.80 9.45
C GLU A 206 12.13 5.89 8.37
N LEU A 207 11.30 5.19 7.59
CA LEU A 207 11.78 4.28 6.53
C LEU A 207 12.56 5.00 5.44
N ALA A 208 12.17 6.24 5.10
CA ALA A 208 12.88 7.05 4.11
C ALA A 208 14.35 7.28 4.49
N THR A 209 14.69 7.26 5.78
CA THR A 209 16.08 7.40 6.24
C THR A 209 16.94 6.15 6.03
N TYR A 210 16.33 4.99 5.75
CA TYR A 210 17.04 3.72 5.64
C TYR A 210 17.60 3.48 4.23
N GLY A 211 16.97 4.07 3.20
CA GLY A 211 17.33 3.84 1.80
C GLY A 211 17.09 2.42 1.30
N LEU A 212 16.31 1.61 2.03
CA LEU A 212 16.02 0.22 1.70
C LEU A 212 14.92 0.11 0.64
N PRO A 213 14.97 -0.92 -0.23
CA PRO A 213 13.81 -1.30 -1.05
C PRO A 213 12.55 -1.44 -0.19
N THR A 214 11.47 -0.81 -0.62
CA THR A 214 10.21 -0.79 0.13
C THR A 214 9.03 -1.12 -0.78
N ILE A 215 8.20 -2.07 -0.35
CA ILE A 215 6.95 -2.46 -1.02
C ILE A 215 5.79 -1.82 -0.27
N LEU A 216 4.93 -1.06 -0.95
CA LEU A 216 3.78 -0.36 -0.36
C LEU A 216 2.47 -1.00 -0.83
N SER A 217 1.62 -1.51 0.06
CA SER A 217 0.25 -1.88 -0.33
C SER A 217 -0.69 -0.66 -0.30
N SER A 218 -1.69 -0.66 -1.20
CA SER A 218 -2.56 0.49 -1.45
C SER A 218 -4.07 0.20 -1.35
N GLY A 219 -4.43 -0.76 -0.51
CA GLY A 219 -5.83 -0.95 -0.10
C GLY A 219 -6.29 0.22 0.78
N VAL A 220 -7.60 0.39 0.97
CA VAL A 220 -8.21 1.53 1.69
C VAL A 220 -7.59 2.89 1.36
N SER A 221 -7.19 3.10 0.10
CA SER A 221 -6.40 4.28 -0.28
C SER A 221 -6.96 4.94 -1.54
N LYS A 222 -7.05 6.27 -1.52
CA LYS A 222 -7.33 7.07 -2.71
C LYS A 222 -6.01 7.39 -3.42
N LEU A 223 -6.13 7.90 -4.64
CA LEU A 223 -4.96 8.28 -5.44
C LEU A 223 -4.05 9.31 -4.74
N ALA A 224 -4.66 10.30 -4.06
CA ALA A 224 -3.94 11.31 -3.29
C ALA A 224 -3.23 10.75 -2.06
N ASP A 225 -3.74 9.65 -1.48
CA ASP A 225 -3.08 8.99 -0.35
C ASP A 225 -1.81 8.29 -0.85
N ILE A 226 -1.92 7.57 -1.98
CA ILE A 226 -0.80 6.90 -2.64
C ILE A 226 0.28 7.91 -3.05
N GLU A 227 -0.11 9.03 -3.67
CA GLU A 227 0.80 10.11 -4.05
C GLU A 227 1.59 10.63 -2.84
N GLY A 228 0.90 10.91 -1.73
CA GLY A 228 1.54 11.38 -0.49
C GLY A 228 2.53 10.38 0.10
N ALA A 229 2.22 9.07 0.04
CA ALA A 229 3.12 8.04 0.53
C ALA A 229 4.38 7.89 -0.35
N ILE A 230 4.21 7.87 -1.67
CA ILE A 230 5.33 7.78 -2.63
C ILE A 230 6.23 9.01 -2.53
N GLU A 231 5.68 10.21 -2.33
CA GLU A 231 6.48 11.43 -2.20
C GLU A 231 7.44 11.34 -1.01
N ARG A 232 6.97 10.84 0.13
CA ARG A 232 7.78 10.68 1.36
C ARG A 232 8.92 9.68 1.17
N LEU A 233 8.67 8.63 0.39
CA LEU A 233 9.64 7.57 0.13
C LEU A 233 10.39 7.73 -1.21
N SER A 234 10.32 8.90 -1.85
CA SER A 234 10.89 9.13 -3.19
C SER A 234 12.41 8.93 -3.31
N GLY A 235 13.13 8.86 -2.17
CA GLY A 235 14.55 8.51 -2.12
C GLY A 235 14.86 7.01 -2.06
N SER A 236 13.84 6.15 -1.94
CA SER A 236 13.99 4.69 -1.81
C SER A 236 13.54 3.96 -3.08
N PRO A 237 14.08 2.76 -3.38
CA PRO A 237 13.51 1.90 -4.41
C PRO A 237 12.11 1.42 -3.97
N LEU A 238 11.07 1.72 -4.77
CA LEU A 238 9.68 1.44 -4.41
C LEU A 238 9.02 0.46 -5.35
N ALA A 239 8.09 -0.33 -4.82
CA ALA A 239 7.04 -1.00 -5.57
C ALA A 239 5.69 -0.77 -4.90
N LEU A 240 4.62 -0.69 -5.70
CA LEU A 240 3.25 -0.46 -5.24
C LEU A 240 2.39 -1.70 -5.47
N LEU A 241 1.86 -2.30 -4.41
CA LEU A 241 0.85 -3.35 -4.53
C LEU A 241 -0.55 -2.74 -4.53
N HIS A 242 -1.30 -2.99 -5.59
CA HIS A 242 -2.75 -2.83 -5.55
C HIS A 242 -3.35 -3.92 -4.67
N CYS A 243 -4.38 -3.56 -3.93
CA CYS A 243 -4.93 -4.38 -2.86
C CYS A 243 -6.38 -3.96 -2.61
N VAL A 244 -7.23 -4.93 -2.28
CA VAL A 244 -8.57 -4.69 -1.73
C VAL A 244 -8.55 -5.13 -0.27
N THR A 245 -8.81 -4.22 0.66
CA THR A 245 -8.77 -4.51 2.11
C THR A 245 -10.12 -5.03 2.56
N ALA A 246 -10.42 -6.25 2.13
CA ALA A 246 -11.56 -7.06 2.52
C ALA A 246 -11.09 -8.51 2.62
N TYR A 247 -11.61 -9.26 3.59
CA TYR A 247 -11.11 -10.60 3.95
C TYR A 247 -12.31 -11.55 4.10
N PRO A 248 -12.68 -12.32 3.06
CA PRO A 248 -12.10 -12.31 1.72
C PRO A 248 -12.54 -11.12 0.85
N ALA A 249 -11.71 -10.77 -0.13
CA ALA A 249 -12.04 -9.76 -1.15
C ALA A 249 -12.72 -10.42 -2.35
N PRO A 250 -13.90 -9.95 -2.79
CA PRO A 250 -14.50 -10.39 -4.05
C PRO A 250 -13.57 -10.14 -5.24
N GLU A 251 -13.48 -11.08 -6.18
CA GLU A 251 -12.57 -10.97 -7.32
C GLU A 251 -12.92 -9.78 -8.22
N GLU A 252 -14.22 -9.49 -8.41
CA GLU A 252 -14.71 -8.35 -9.19
C GLU A 252 -14.32 -6.97 -8.61
N ASP A 253 -13.92 -6.92 -7.34
CA ASP A 253 -13.49 -5.69 -6.68
C ASP A 253 -12.02 -5.33 -6.99
N TYR A 254 -11.23 -6.24 -7.57
CA TYR A 254 -9.80 -6.01 -7.83
C TYR A 254 -9.53 -4.99 -8.91
N ASN A 255 -10.31 -4.91 -9.99
CA ASN A 255 -10.11 -3.88 -11.02
C ASN A 255 -8.66 -3.85 -11.55
N LEU A 256 -8.10 -5.02 -11.91
CA LEU A 256 -6.67 -5.22 -12.19
C LEU A 256 -6.10 -4.37 -13.34
N ARG A 257 -6.94 -3.85 -14.25
CA ARG A 257 -6.51 -2.84 -15.26
C ARG A 257 -5.90 -1.59 -14.62
N VAL A 258 -6.10 -1.36 -13.32
CA VAL A 258 -5.55 -0.23 -12.58
C VAL A 258 -4.02 -0.29 -12.45
N LEU A 259 -3.43 -1.48 -12.53
CA LEU A 259 -1.98 -1.69 -12.38
C LEU A 259 -1.18 -0.88 -13.39
N GLY A 260 -1.52 -0.97 -14.68
CA GLY A 260 -0.85 -0.20 -15.74
C GLY A 260 -0.99 1.32 -15.56
N ALA A 261 -2.15 1.78 -15.10
CA ALA A 261 -2.40 3.20 -14.83
C ALA A 261 -1.56 3.71 -13.64
N LEU A 262 -1.50 2.95 -12.53
CA LEU A 262 -0.71 3.31 -11.36
C LEU A 262 0.79 3.32 -11.68
N SER A 263 1.27 2.29 -12.38
CA SER A 263 2.66 2.20 -12.83
C SER A 263 3.06 3.40 -13.69
N THR A 264 2.22 3.75 -14.66
CA THR A 264 2.47 4.90 -15.55
C THR A 264 2.44 6.23 -14.80
N LEU A 265 1.47 6.42 -13.91
CA LEU A 265 1.28 7.68 -13.18
C LEU A 265 2.42 7.96 -12.21
N PHE A 266 2.86 6.94 -11.47
CA PHE A 266 3.85 7.09 -10.41
C PHE A 266 5.27 6.69 -10.82
N GLY A 267 5.44 6.04 -11.96
CA GLY A 267 6.75 5.61 -12.46
C GLY A 267 7.43 4.54 -11.58
N VAL A 268 6.63 3.69 -10.93
CA VAL A 268 7.10 2.63 -10.03
C VAL A 268 6.58 1.25 -10.49
N PRO A 269 7.35 0.17 -10.25
CA PRO A 269 6.85 -1.19 -10.38
C PRO A 269 5.57 -1.40 -9.59
N VAL A 270 4.67 -2.21 -10.14
CA VAL A 270 3.38 -2.53 -9.52
C VAL A 270 3.22 -4.03 -9.31
N GLY A 271 2.38 -4.39 -8.35
CA GLY A 271 2.00 -5.77 -8.08
C GLY A 271 0.61 -5.86 -7.46
N VAL A 272 0.26 -7.03 -6.97
CA VAL A 272 -0.99 -7.26 -6.23
C VAL A 272 -0.71 -7.89 -4.87
N SER A 273 -1.47 -7.44 -3.87
CA SER A 273 -1.64 -8.11 -2.58
C SER A 273 -3.06 -8.63 -2.54
N ASP A 274 -3.20 -9.94 -2.51
CA ASP A 274 -4.45 -10.64 -2.80
C ASP A 274 -5.03 -11.34 -1.56
N HIS A 275 -6.30 -11.06 -1.30
CA HIS A 275 -7.16 -11.58 -0.24
C HIS A 275 -8.42 -12.29 -0.78
N SER A 276 -8.49 -12.58 -2.08
CA SER A 276 -9.54 -13.42 -2.66
C SER A 276 -9.34 -14.88 -2.28
N LEU A 277 -10.41 -15.69 -2.35
CA LEU A 277 -10.35 -17.12 -2.02
C LEU A 277 -9.76 -17.96 -3.16
N ASP A 278 -10.02 -17.59 -4.42
CA ASP A 278 -9.51 -18.32 -5.57
C ASP A 278 -7.97 -18.24 -5.61
N PRO A 279 -7.26 -19.37 -5.73
CA PRO A 279 -5.81 -19.38 -5.71
C PRO A 279 -5.19 -18.82 -7.00
N VAL A 280 -5.91 -18.82 -8.12
CA VAL A 280 -5.31 -18.62 -9.45
C VAL A 280 -5.78 -17.34 -10.11
N LEU A 281 -7.08 -17.04 -10.11
CA LEU A 281 -7.67 -16.02 -10.97
C LEU A 281 -7.03 -14.63 -10.80
N VAL A 282 -7.06 -14.08 -9.60
CA VAL A 282 -6.52 -12.74 -9.31
C VAL A 282 -4.99 -12.70 -9.48
N PRO A 283 -4.21 -13.64 -8.90
CA PRO A 283 -2.75 -13.65 -9.05
C PRO A 283 -2.29 -13.74 -10.51
N ALA A 284 -2.89 -14.64 -11.29
CA ALA A 284 -2.54 -14.85 -12.68
C ALA A 284 -2.94 -13.67 -13.57
N LEU A 285 -4.16 -13.13 -13.41
CA LEU A 285 -4.60 -11.95 -14.15
C LEU A 285 -3.76 -10.71 -13.80
N ALA A 286 -3.29 -10.58 -12.56
CA ALA A 286 -2.45 -9.47 -12.16
C ALA A 286 -1.12 -9.51 -12.92
N VAL A 287 -0.49 -10.68 -13.03
CA VAL A 287 0.75 -10.89 -13.80
C VAL A 287 0.51 -10.63 -15.28
N ALA A 288 -0.58 -11.16 -15.86
CA ALA A 288 -0.96 -10.85 -17.24
C ALA A 288 -1.16 -9.33 -17.47
N SER A 289 -1.56 -8.60 -16.42
CA SER A 289 -1.74 -7.14 -16.40
C SER A 289 -0.48 -6.36 -16.01
N GLY A 290 0.69 -7.01 -15.95
CA GLY A 290 1.99 -6.37 -15.71
C GLY A 290 2.42 -6.30 -14.24
N ALA A 291 1.84 -7.09 -13.34
CA ALA A 291 2.32 -7.22 -11.97
C ALA A 291 3.70 -7.89 -11.94
N CYS A 292 4.66 -7.29 -11.23
CA CYS A 292 5.98 -7.85 -10.95
C CYS A 292 6.09 -8.48 -9.55
N ILE A 293 5.06 -8.31 -8.72
CA ILE A 293 4.99 -8.84 -7.36
C ILE A 293 3.57 -9.37 -7.13
N VAL A 294 3.47 -10.55 -6.54
CA VAL A 294 2.23 -11.16 -6.08
C VAL A 294 2.40 -11.57 -4.62
N GLU A 295 1.56 -11.04 -3.74
CA GLU A 295 1.49 -11.39 -2.33
C GLU A 295 0.15 -12.08 -2.04
N LYS A 296 0.19 -13.24 -1.35
CA LYS A 296 -0.99 -14.01 -0.96
C LYS A 296 -0.75 -14.63 0.42
N HIS A 297 -1.77 -14.63 1.27
CA HIS A 297 -1.69 -15.27 2.58
C HIS A 297 -1.45 -16.77 2.47
N PHE A 298 -0.63 -17.31 3.36
CA PHE A 298 -0.22 -18.71 3.40
C PHE A 298 -0.47 -19.31 4.78
N CYS A 299 -1.01 -20.52 4.83
CA CYS A 299 -1.26 -21.28 6.04
C CYS A 299 -0.87 -22.75 5.83
N LEU A 300 -0.75 -23.52 6.92
CA LEU A 300 -0.70 -24.99 6.82
C LEU A 300 -2.09 -25.56 6.53
N SER A 301 -3.10 -25.00 7.19
CA SER A 301 -4.52 -25.36 7.06
C SER A 301 -5.39 -24.13 7.25
N ARG A 302 -6.55 -24.08 6.58
CA ARG A 302 -7.55 -23.01 6.76
C ARG A 302 -8.34 -23.14 8.07
N ASP A 303 -8.30 -24.33 8.68
CA ASP A 303 -8.98 -24.64 9.94
C ASP A 303 -8.14 -24.31 11.18
N ASP A 304 -6.91 -23.83 10.98
CA ASP A 304 -6.04 -23.36 12.07
C ASP A 304 -6.59 -22.08 12.71
N LEU A 305 -6.08 -21.76 13.91
CA LEU A 305 -6.57 -20.66 14.75
C LEU A 305 -5.98 -19.28 14.40
N GLY A 306 -5.16 -19.18 13.35
CA GLY A 306 -4.59 -17.91 12.89
C GLY A 306 -5.67 -16.96 12.40
N LEU A 307 -5.41 -15.66 12.54
CA LEU A 307 -6.39 -14.62 12.20
C LEU A 307 -6.80 -14.65 10.73
N ASP A 308 -5.83 -14.94 9.84
CA ASP A 308 -6.02 -14.91 8.39
C ASP A 308 -6.06 -16.31 7.76
N ASP A 309 -5.92 -17.39 8.55
CA ASP A 309 -5.92 -18.76 8.04
C ASP A 309 -7.16 -19.10 7.20
N PRO A 310 -8.39 -18.64 7.54
CA PRO A 310 -9.59 -18.93 6.74
C PRO A 310 -9.55 -18.43 5.28
N ILE A 311 -8.75 -17.41 4.98
CA ILE A 311 -8.60 -16.87 3.61
C ILE A 311 -7.24 -17.21 2.98
N ALA A 312 -6.31 -17.75 3.75
CA ALA A 312 -4.99 -18.13 3.29
C ALA A 312 -5.01 -19.37 2.38
N LEU A 313 -3.95 -19.55 1.61
CA LEU A 313 -3.77 -20.74 0.78
C LEU A 313 -2.95 -21.80 1.54
N PRO A 314 -3.47 -23.04 1.67
CA PRO A 314 -2.66 -24.19 2.08
C PRO A 314 -1.62 -24.53 0.99
N PRO A 315 -0.59 -25.36 1.31
CA PRO A 315 0.55 -25.58 0.41
C PRO A 315 0.18 -26.03 -1.00
N GLY A 316 -0.84 -26.90 -1.14
CA GLY A 316 -1.31 -27.37 -2.44
C GLY A 316 -1.94 -26.27 -3.30
N ASP A 317 -2.76 -25.41 -2.71
CA ASP A 317 -3.38 -24.28 -3.43
C ASP A 317 -2.34 -23.19 -3.74
N PHE A 318 -1.37 -22.96 -2.85
CA PHE A 318 -0.28 -22.03 -3.11
C PHE A 318 0.60 -22.52 -4.26
N ARG A 319 0.91 -23.82 -4.32
CA ARG A 319 1.61 -24.43 -5.47
C ARG A 319 0.85 -24.21 -6.78
N ARG A 320 -0.47 -24.42 -6.78
CA ARG A 320 -1.32 -24.15 -7.95
C ARG A 320 -1.23 -22.68 -8.41
N MET A 321 -1.21 -21.74 -7.46
CA MET A 321 -1.00 -20.32 -7.75
C MET A 321 0.37 -20.08 -8.42
N VAL A 322 1.45 -20.61 -7.84
CA VAL A 322 2.82 -20.47 -8.36
C VAL A 322 2.93 -21.01 -9.79
N ASP A 323 2.40 -22.22 -10.03
CA ASP A 323 2.46 -22.87 -11.34
C ASP A 323 1.64 -22.09 -12.39
N ALA A 324 0.46 -21.58 -12.01
CA ALA A 324 -0.35 -20.74 -12.88
C ALA A 324 0.33 -19.40 -13.22
N ILE A 325 0.96 -18.74 -12.24
CA ILE A 325 1.75 -17.52 -12.46
C ILE A 325 2.90 -17.80 -13.43
N GLY A 326 3.62 -18.92 -13.27
CA GLY A 326 4.70 -19.33 -14.17
C GLY A 326 4.22 -19.54 -15.61
N ARG A 327 3.13 -20.30 -15.79
CA ARG A 327 2.50 -20.52 -17.11
C ARG A 327 2.09 -19.19 -17.76
N ILE A 328 1.40 -18.33 -17.01
CA ILE A 328 0.86 -17.08 -17.53
C ILE A 328 1.95 -16.06 -17.83
N SER A 329 3.01 -15.98 -17.00
CA SER A 329 4.20 -15.17 -17.30
C SER A 329 4.84 -15.60 -18.63
N ALA A 330 4.97 -16.91 -18.86
CA ALA A 330 5.55 -17.43 -20.10
C ALA A 330 4.70 -17.10 -21.34
N ILE A 331 3.36 -17.19 -21.23
CA ILE A 331 2.45 -16.79 -22.30
C ILE A 331 2.55 -15.28 -22.55
N ALA A 332 2.56 -14.47 -21.49
CA ALA A 332 2.64 -13.01 -21.59
C ALA A 332 3.97 -12.51 -22.19
N ALA A 333 5.05 -13.29 -22.07
CA ALA A 333 6.33 -13.01 -22.72
C ALA A 333 6.39 -13.46 -24.20
N GLY A 334 5.41 -14.26 -24.66
CA GLY A 334 5.36 -14.83 -26.01
C GLY A 334 4.54 -13.99 -27.01
N PRO A 335 4.30 -14.54 -28.22
CA PRO A 335 3.45 -13.90 -29.23
C PRO A 335 2.03 -13.63 -28.70
N GLY A 336 1.52 -12.42 -28.92
CA GLY A 336 0.22 -11.98 -28.41
C GLY A 336 0.26 -11.40 -26.98
N GLY A 337 1.37 -11.59 -26.27
CA GLY A 337 1.65 -10.94 -24.99
C GLY A 337 0.54 -11.07 -23.94
N SER A 338 0.29 -9.99 -23.20
CA SER A 338 -0.77 -9.91 -22.18
C SER A 338 -2.16 -10.29 -22.70
N GLU A 339 -2.49 -10.01 -23.97
CA GLU A 339 -3.81 -10.33 -24.53
C GLU A 339 -4.00 -11.85 -24.67
N ALA A 340 -2.96 -12.56 -25.11
CA ALA A 340 -2.99 -14.03 -25.18
C ALA A 340 -3.11 -14.65 -23.78
N ALA A 341 -2.37 -14.12 -22.80
CA ALA A 341 -2.43 -14.55 -21.41
C ALA A 341 -3.83 -14.35 -20.79
N ILE A 342 -4.47 -13.21 -21.04
CA ILE A 342 -5.84 -12.94 -20.59
C ILE A 342 -6.84 -13.87 -21.29
N SER A 343 -6.65 -14.13 -22.59
CA SER A 343 -7.52 -15.05 -23.34
C SER A 343 -7.47 -16.48 -22.81
N GLU A 344 -6.28 -16.97 -22.41
CA GLU A 344 -6.11 -18.28 -21.77
C GLU A 344 -6.91 -18.35 -20.46
N LEU A 345 -6.80 -17.32 -19.61
CA LEU A 345 -7.54 -17.24 -18.36
C LEU A 345 -9.06 -17.11 -18.60
N ALA A 346 -9.48 -16.42 -19.66
CA ALA A 346 -10.89 -16.32 -20.03
C ALA A 346 -11.48 -17.64 -20.52
N ALA A 347 -10.68 -18.50 -21.17
CA ALA A 347 -11.08 -19.85 -21.54
C ALA A 347 -11.23 -20.76 -20.30
N GLU A 348 -10.40 -20.57 -19.28
CA GLU A 348 -10.43 -21.36 -18.03
C GLU A 348 -11.54 -20.90 -17.06
N PHE A 349 -11.67 -19.60 -16.83
CA PHE A 349 -12.53 -19.02 -15.79
C PHE A 349 -13.83 -18.39 -16.33
N GLY A 350 -13.97 -18.29 -17.64
CA GLY A 350 -15.08 -17.60 -18.31
C GLY A 350 -14.81 -16.11 -18.52
N VAL A 351 -15.19 -15.61 -19.69
CA VAL A 351 -14.99 -14.21 -20.12
C VAL A 351 -15.61 -13.22 -19.13
N GLU A 352 -16.82 -13.48 -18.65
CA GLU A 352 -17.54 -12.57 -17.75
C GLU A 352 -16.80 -12.37 -16.42
N ARG A 353 -16.36 -13.47 -15.78
CA ARG A 353 -15.63 -13.44 -14.50
C ARG A 353 -14.28 -12.74 -14.66
N VAL A 354 -13.56 -13.02 -15.76
CA VAL A 354 -12.29 -12.36 -16.06
C VAL A 354 -12.47 -10.86 -16.29
N GLU A 355 -13.45 -10.45 -17.10
CA GLU A 355 -13.71 -9.03 -17.36
C GLU A 355 -14.15 -8.27 -16.10
N ALA A 356 -14.97 -8.90 -15.26
CA ALA A 356 -15.35 -8.33 -13.96
C ALA A 356 -14.12 -8.11 -13.06
N THR A 357 -13.21 -9.09 -12.99
CA THR A 357 -11.97 -9.01 -12.19
C THR A 357 -11.00 -7.95 -12.74
N LEU A 358 -10.90 -7.82 -14.06
CA LEU A 358 -10.08 -6.81 -14.73
C LEU A 358 -10.61 -5.38 -14.50
N GLY A 359 -11.93 -5.19 -14.42
CA GLY A 359 -12.56 -3.91 -14.16
C GLY A 359 -12.30 -2.85 -15.24
N ASN A 360 -12.21 -1.58 -14.84
CA ASN A 360 -12.14 -0.41 -15.74
C ASN A 360 -10.84 0.42 -15.63
N GLY A 361 -9.92 0.03 -14.75
CA GLY A 361 -8.62 0.67 -14.57
C GLY A 361 -8.61 1.99 -13.81
N ARG A 362 -9.74 2.45 -13.25
CA ARG A 362 -9.79 3.69 -12.46
C ARG A 362 -9.59 3.39 -10.98
N LYS A 363 -8.53 3.93 -10.36
CA LYS A 363 -8.32 3.78 -8.91
C LYS A 363 -9.45 4.46 -8.13
N ARG A 364 -10.20 3.66 -7.38
CA ARG A 364 -11.25 4.05 -6.44
C ARG A 364 -11.22 3.06 -5.28
N LEU A 365 -11.83 3.43 -4.15
CA LEU A 365 -12.14 2.46 -3.10
C LEU A 365 -13.12 1.44 -3.66
N ALA A 366 -12.78 0.15 -3.55
CA ALA A 366 -13.66 -0.93 -3.95
C ALA A 366 -14.94 -0.93 -3.09
N PRO A 367 -16.07 -1.42 -3.61
CA PRO A 367 -17.30 -1.60 -2.84
C PRO A 367 -17.08 -2.26 -1.47
N SER A 368 -16.37 -3.40 -1.42
CA SER A 368 -16.15 -4.17 -0.19
C SER A 368 -15.28 -3.47 0.86
N GLU A 369 -14.34 -2.62 0.46
CA GLU A 369 -13.43 -1.92 1.40
C GLU A 369 -13.88 -0.48 1.73
N ARG A 370 -14.93 0.04 1.09
CA ARG A 370 -15.32 1.46 1.20
C ARG A 370 -15.56 1.89 2.64
N ALA A 371 -16.19 1.03 3.45
CA ALA A 371 -16.48 1.30 4.85
C ALA A 371 -15.21 1.29 5.74
N ASN A 372 -14.12 0.69 5.26
CA ASN A 372 -12.86 0.59 5.98
C ASN A 372 -12.03 1.88 5.85
N TYR A 373 -12.28 2.68 4.79
CA TYR A 373 -11.64 3.99 4.64
C TYR A 373 -11.96 4.88 5.85
N SER A 374 -10.95 5.46 6.49
CA SER A 374 -10.97 6.18 7.78
C SER A 374 -11.12 5.34 9.06
N ARG A 375 -11.61 4.09 8.97
CA ARG A 375 -11.71 3.19 10.13
C ARG A 375 -10.45 2.35 10.32
N THR A 376 -9.98 1.74 9.24
CA THR A 376 -8.79 0.89 9.26
C THR A 376 -7.53 1.71 9.01
N ASN A 377 -7.61 2.78 8.20
CA ASN A 377 -6.53 3.76 8.10
C ASN A 377 -6.19 4.36 9.45
N ARG A 378 -4.98 4.93 9.55
CA ARG A 378 -4.61 5.67 10.74
C ARG A 378 -5.29 7.02 10.82
N SER A 379 -5.55 7.45 12.04
CA SER A 379 -6.00 8.79 12.36
C SER A 379 -5.38 9.25 13.69
N ILE A 380 -5.56 10.51 14.04
CA ILE A 380 -5.02 11.08 15.28
C ILE A 380 -5.99 10.77 16.41
N HIS A 381 -5.51 10.10 17.45
CA HIS A 381 -6.27 9.70 18.62
C HIS A 381 -5.69 10.31 19.89
N ALA A 382 -6.55 10.58 20.87
CA ALA A 382 -6.12 10.78 22.24
C ALA A 382 -5.56 9.46 22.80
N SER A 383 -4.36 9.50 23.37
CA SER A 383 -3.71 8.34 24.02
C SER A 383 -4.01 8.22 25.52
N ARG A 384 -4.71 9.23 26.05
CA ARG A 384 -5.20 9.38 27.42
C ARG A 384 -6.29 10.44 27.41
N PRO A 385 -7.16 10.55 28.44
CA PRO A 385 -8.08 11.67 28.55
C PRO A 385 -7.35 13.03 28.45
N ILE A 386 -7.86 13.93 27.62
CA ILE A 386 -7.32 15.29 27.45
C ILE A 386 -8.38 16.29 27.92
N ALA A 387 -8.10 17.03 28.98
CA ALA A 387 -9.00 18.06 29.48
C ALA A 387 -8.98 19.30 28.57
N MET A 388 -10.10 20.01 28.49
CA MET A 388 -10.20 21.33 27.87
C MET A 388 -9.10 22.26 28.40
N GLY A 389 -8.44 22.97 27.49
CA GLY A 389 -7.31 23.85 27.79
C GLY A 389 -5.95 23.16 27.88
N ALA A 390 -5.89 21.82 27.98
CA ALA A 390 -4.61 21.10 27.95
C ALA A 390 -3.92 21.26 26.60
N THR A 391 -2.59 21.36 26.61
CA THR A 391 -1.81 21.45 25.36
C THR A 391 -1.77 20.09 24.66
N LEU A 392 -2.14 20.06 23.39
CA LEU A 392 -2.06 18.90 22.51
C LEU A 392 -0.59 18.67 22.10
N GLY A 393 -0.09 17.47 22.35
CA GLY A 393 1.32 17.11 22.19
C GLY A 393 1.52 15.64 21.85
N TYR A 394 2.75 15.27 21.53
CA TYR A 394 3.12 13.87 21.27
C TYR A 394 3.02 12.96 22.51
N ASP A 395 2.88 13.55 23.70
CA ASP A 395 2.71 12.85 24.98
C ASP A 395 1.24 12.52 25.30
N ASN A 396 0.29 13.08 24.54
CA ASN A 396 -1.14 12.82 24.72
C ASN A 396 -1.88 12.50 23.41
N LEU A 397 -1.24 12.64 22.25
CA LEU A 397 -1.75 12.19 20.95
C LEU A 397 -0.94 11.02 20.40
N ALA A 398 -1.64 10.09 19.75
CA ALA A 398 -1.06 8.98 19.01
C ALA A 398 -1.68 8.88 17.61
N VAL A 399 -0.93 8.32 16.66
CA VAL A 399 -1.43 8.01 15.31
C VAL A 399 -1.66 6.52 15.22
N LEU A 400 -2.91 6.10 15.37
CA LEU A 400 -3.34 4.72 15.50
C LEU A 400 -4.43 4.41 14.47
N ARG A 401 -4.65 3.13 14.20
CA ARG A 401 -5.86 2.70 13.49
C ARG A 401 -7.06 2.91 14.41
N THR A 402 -8.17 3.36 13.85
CA THR A 402 -9.39 3.64 14.63
C THR A 402 -10.01 2.33 15.12
N GLU A 403 -10.39 1.49 14.16
CA GLU A 403 -11.04 0.18 14.33
C GLU A 403 -12.27 0.15 15.28
N LYS A 404 -13.12 -0.87 15.12
CA LYS A 404 -14.18 -1.23 16.08
C LYS A 404 -15.01 -0.06 16.63
N VAL A 405 -14.89 0.34 17.91
CA VAL A 405 -15.83 1.27 18.57
C VAL A 405 -15.40 2.73 18.59
N LEU A 406 -14.13 3.02 18.35
CA LEU A 406 -13.63 4.40 18.41
C LEU A 406 -14.13 5.21 17.21
N ARG A 407 -14.23 6.52 17.40
CA ARG A 407 -14.51 7.46 16.33
C ARG A 407 -13.24 7.71 15.49
N PRO A 408 -13.33 7.73 14.16
CA PRO A 408 -12.23 8.18 13.31
C PRO A 408 -11.81 9.61 13.63
N GLY A 409 -10.52 9.83 13.82
CA GLY A 409 -9.94 11.16 14.02
C GLY A 409 -9.53 11.84 12.71
N LEU A 410 -8.84 12.97 12.87
CA LEU A 410 -8.20 13.70 11.77
C LEU A 410 -7.14 12.83 11.09
N ASP A 411 -7.01 13.00 9.76
CA ASP A 411 -5.94 12.36 8.99
C ASP A 411 -4.55 12.73 9.57
N PRO A 412 -3.60 11.78 9.64
CA PRO A 412 -2.28 12.01 10.24
C PRO A 412 -1.52 13.19 9.65
N ARG A 413 -1.79 13.60 8.41
CA ARG A 413 -1.18 14.80 7.79
C ARG A 413 -1.48 16.09 8.55
N TYR A 414 -2.54 16.11 9.35
CA TYR A 414 -2.93 17.28 10.16
C TYR A 414 -2.32 17.27 11.56
N LEU A 415 -1.54 16.27 11.93
CA LEU A 415 -0.89 16.20 13.24
C LEU A 415 -0.05 17.47 13.53
N PRO A 416 0.78 17.98 12.59
CA PRO A 416 1.53 19.21 12.82
C PRO A 416 0.67 20.46 13.05
N LEU A 417 -0.62 20.44 12.66
CA LEU A 417 -1.56 21.52 12.93
C LEU A 417 -2.16 21.44 14.34
N ALA A 418 -2.25 20.24 14.91
CA ALA A 418 -2.78 19.99 16.25
C ALA A 418 -1.74 20.28 17.34
N ILE A 419 -0.48 19.89 17.12
CA ILE A 419 0.60 20.06 18.10
C ILE A 419 0.74 21.53 18.53
N GLY A 420 0.79 21.76 19.85
CA GLY A 420 0.95 23.07 20.47
C GLY A 420 -0.34 23.89 20.57
N ARG A 421 -1.50 23.34 20.18
CA ARG A 421 -2.81 23.96 20.44
C ARG A 421 -3.37 23.51 21.79
N ALA A 422 -4.22 24.34 22.38
CA ALA A 422 -5.04 23.91 23.50
C ALA A 422 -6.20 23.03 23.00
N ALA A 423 -6.61 22.03 23.77
CA ALA A 423 -7.84 21.31 23.53
C ALA A 423 -9.04 22.27 23.73
N ALA A 424 -9.90 22.42 22.72
CA ALA A 424 -11.06 23.30 22.79
C ALA A 424 -12.20 22.74 23.66
N ARG A 425 -12.18 21.44 23.93
CA ARG A 425 -13.10 20.71 24.81
C ARG A 425 -12.40 19.46 25.34
N ASP A 426 -13.03 18.78 26.29
CA ASP A 426 -12.54 17.49 26.78
C ASP A 426 -12.55 16.46 25.64
N VAL A 427 -11.46 15.72 25.47
CA VAL A 427 -11.33 14.60 24.54
C VAL A 427 -11.23 13.31 25.35
N PRO A 428 -12.20 12.38 25.21
CA PRO A 428 -12.16 11.11 25.91
C PRO A 428 -10.94 10.26 25.50
N ASP A 429 -10.58 9.32 26.37
CA ASP A 429 -9.51 8.38 26.11
C ASP A 429 -9.73 7.55 24.85
N GLY A 430 -8.69 7.37 24.03
CA GLY A 430 -8.74 6.64 22.77
C GLY A 430 -9.47 7.33 21.62
N GLU A 431 -10.30 8.34 21.87
CA GLU A 431 -11.16 8.90 20.81
C GLU A 431 -10.36 9.63 19.72
N GLY A 432 -10.87 9.53 18.49
CA GLY A 432 -10.32 10.25 17.36
C GLY A 432 -10.52 11.75 17.53
N LEU A 433 -9.43 12.50 17.35
CA LEU A 433 -9.41 13.96 17.40
C LEU A 433 -10.20 14.53 16.23
N GLU A 434 -11.04 15.53 16.47
CA GLU A 434 -11.83 16.25 15.47
C GLU A 434 -11.37 17.70 15.32
N TRP A 435 -11.79 18.39 14.26
CA TRP A 435 -11.52 19.82 14.11
C TRP A 435 -12.06 20.66 15.28
N ALA A 436 -13.18 20.24 15.88
CA ALA A 436 -13.78 20.90 17.03
C ALA A 436 -12.99 20.73 18.33
N ASP A 437 -12.02 19.81 18.38
CA ASP A 437 -11.13 19.64 19.52
C ASP A 437 -9.93 20.60 19.49
N LEU A 438 -9.67 21.25 18.34
CA LEU A 438 -8.52 22.12 18.15
C LEU A 438 -8.83 23.57 18.55
N GLY A 439 -8.29 24.01 19.69
CA GLY A 439 -8.34 25.39 20.14
C GLY A 439 -7.21 26.26 19.60
N ASP A 440 -7.01 27.40 20.24
CA ASP A 440 -5.94 28.34 19.89
C ASP A 440 -4.55 27.76 20.15
N ARG A 441 -3.53 28.30 19.46
CA ARG A 441 -2.14 27.96 19.75
C ARG A 441 -1.79 28.45 21.15
N VAL A 442 -1.23 27.57 21.97
CA VAL A 442 -0.68 27.93 23.27
C VAL A 442 0.63 28.70 23.00
N PRO A 443 0.80 29.90 23.57
CA PRO A 443 2.04 30.65 23.41
C PRO A 443 3.23 29.80 23.88
N ASP A 444 4.28 29.75 23.07
CA ASP A 444 5.49 29.02 23.42
C ASP A 444 6.10 29.66 24.67
N SER A 445 6.07 28.95 25.80
CA SER A 445 6.46 29.51 27.10
C SER A 445 7.97 29.71 27.27
N GLY A 446 8.75 29.52 26.19
CA GLY A 446 10.15 29.93 26.10
C GLY A 446 11.02 29.45 27.26
N ARG A 447 10.90 28.16 27.62
CA ARG A 447 11.77 27.55 28.63
C ARG A 447 12.97 26.86 28.02
#